data_AF-A0A5M8SDM6-F1
#
_entry.id   AF-A0A5M8SDM6-F1
#
_cell.length_a   1.000
_cell.length_b   1.000
_cell.length_c   1.000
_cell.angle_alpha   90.00
_cell.angle_beta   90.00
_cell.angle_gamma   90.00
#
_symmetry.space_group_name_H-M   'P 1'
#
loop_
_entity.id
_entity.type
_entity.pdbx_description
1 polymer ?
#
loop_
_entity_poly.entity_id
_entity_poly.type
_entity_poly.pdbx_seq_one_letter_code
_entity_poly.pdbx_strand_id
1 'polypeptide(L)'
;MIRSTDFKENPRPNSSMTLAAEVLSDVVEADGYLHKLLAAEAVDTSAAAPVMGVRARLLPLLRNCLADRLLAVEPTGAFVKGTAIRSCAHLDLLLSIAPGVGQSLRELHDLLFSLLYASGYSPWRHGAGINVRVQGYSVDVLPGYRERLDSEEHQLYLPGRDVVVRTNPARHSAHVRSANRLDETRILKLWSKQHRLDLPSLYLELVIIRALAARSSPYVSANVSTVLEYLRDAFAHAQFVDPANEGNVVSDLLTPEQKRVVAATARVALAAPRWRAIVR
;
A
#
# COMPACT_ATOMS: atom_id res chain seq x y z
N MET A 1 55.67 -56.10 -10.58
CA MET A 1 54.21 -56.38 -10.49
C MET A 1 53.86 -56.43 -9.01
N ILE A 2 53.00 -55.65 -8.37
CA ILE A 2 51.95 -54.68 -8.77
C ILE A 2 51.81 -53.65 -7.62
N ARG A 3 51.77 -52.37 -8.01
CA ARG A 3 51.12 -51.14 -7.47
C ARG A 3 50.79 -51.00 -5.97
N SER A 4 51.41 -49.98 -5.38
CA SER A 4 50.93 -49.21 -4.22
C SER A 4 49.66 -48.45 -4.61
N THR A 5 48.58 -48.60 -3.84
CA THR A 5 47.35 -47.82 -3.98
C THR A 5 47.38 -46.64 -3.02
N ASP A 6 47.61 -45.45 -3.57
CA ASP A 6 47.36 -44.18 -2.90
C ASP A 6 45.86 -44.01 -2.64
N PHE A 7 45.47 -44.04 -1.37
CA PHE A 7 44.17 -43.54 -0.92
C PHE A 7 44.19 -42.01 -1.02
N LYS A 8 43.63 -41.46 -2.10
CA LYS A 8 43.25 -40.05 -2.15
C LYS A 8 42.10 -39.83 -1.18
N GLU A 9 42.37 -39.21 -0.03
CA GLU A 9 41.33 -38.62 0.80
C GLU A 9 40.50 -37.67 -0.05
N ASN A 10 39.20 -37.97 -0.18
CA ASN A 10 38.25 -37.06 -0.77
C ASN A 10 38.16 -35.82 0.14
N PRO A 11 38.39 -34.59 -0.36
CA PRO A 11 38.32 -33.41 0.49
C PRO A 11 36.91 -33.30 1.08
N ARG A 12 36.82 -33.26 2.42
CA ARG A 12 35.54 -33.01 3.10
C ARG A 12 35.01 -31.65 2.63
N PRO A 13 33.71 -31.52 2.30
CA PRO A 13 33.15 -30.25 1.87
C PRO A 13 33.39 -29.19 2.96
N ASN A 14 33.85 -28.02 2.53
CA ASN A 14 34.16 -26.89 3.40
C ASN A 14 32.89 -26.45 4.13
N SER A 15 32.89 -26.47 5.48
CA SER A 15 31.71 -26.17 6.32
C SER A 15 31.07 -24.81 6.01
N SER A 16 31.84 -23.82 5.55
CA SER A 16 31.32 -22.52 5.12
C SER A 16 30.51 -22.58 3.82
N MET A 17 30.84 -23.49 2.89
CA MET A 17 30.05 -23.71 1.67
C MET A 17 28.74 -24.45 1.96
N THR A 18 28.76 -25.39 2.91
CA THR A 18 27.55 -26.10 3.34
C THR A 18 26.55 -25.14 4.00
N LEU A 19 27.01 -24.27 4.91
CA LEU A 19 26.16 -23.27 5.56
C LEU A 19 25.56 -22.27 4.55
N ALA A 20 26.36 -21.81 3.57
CA ALA A 20 25.86 -20.89 2.54
C ALA A 20 24.78 -21.54 1.64
N ALA A 21 24.94 -22.82 1.32
CA ALA A 21 23.96 -23.58 0.53
C ALA A 21 22.66 -23.81 1.31
N GLU A 22 22.74 -24.11 2.61
CA GLU A 22 21.57 -24.25 3.48
C GLU A 22 20.79 -22.94 3.61
N VAL A 23 21.49 -21.82 3.87
CA VAL A 23 20.86 -20.49 3.94
C VAL A 23 20.17 -20.12 2.62
N LEU A 24 20.81 -20.42 1.48
CA LEU A 24 20.21 -20.16 0.17
C LEU A 24 18.96 -21.02 -0.07
N SER A 25 18.99 -22.30 0.34
CA SER A 25 17.84 -23.19 0.26
C SER A 25 16.65 -22.66 1.06
N ASP A 26 16.88 -22.22 2.30
CA ASP A 26 15.85 -21.65 3.16
C ASP A 26 15.24 -20.37 2.56
N VAL A 27 16.08 -19.51 1.98
CA VAL A 27 15.63 -18.27 1.31
C VAL A 27 14.75 -18.60 0.10
N VAL A 28 15.10 -19.61 -0.69
CA VAL A 28 14.31 -20.03 -1.86
C VAL A 28 12.97 -20.64 -1.45
N GLU A 29 12.93 -21.48 -0.41
CA GLU A 29 11.67 -22.03 0.10
C GLU A 29 10.75 -20.93 0.63
N ALA A 30 11.32 -20.00 1.41
CA ALA A 30 10.64 -18.82 1.91
C ALA A 30 10.04 -17.97 0.79
N ASP A 31 10.82 -17.73 -0.26
CA ASP A 31 10.40 -16.95 -1.41
C ASP A 31 9.26 -17.64 -2.17
N GLY A 32 9.35 -18.96 -2.38
CA GLY A 32 8.28 -19.76 -2.96
C GLY A 32 6.99 -19.74 -2.12
N TYR A 33 7.09 -19.68 -0.80
CA TYR A 33 5.94 -19.49 0.08
C TYR A 33 5.27 -18.12 -0.11
N LEU A 34 6.06 -17.04 -0.13
CA LEU A 34 5.53 -15.68 -0.31
C LEU A 34 4.89 -15.48 -1.70
N HIS A 35 5.45 -16.06 -2.75
CA HIS A 35 4.85 -16.01 -4.09
C HIS A 35 3.47 -16.68 -4.14
N LYS A 36 3.24 -17.76 -3.38
CA LYS A 36 1.90 -18.36 -3.25
C LYS A 36 0.91 -17.40 -2.58
N LEU A 37 1.35 -16.64 -1.58
CA LEU A 37 0.52 -15.61 -0.94
C LEU A 37 0.22 -14.46 -1.90
N LEU A 38 1.22 -14.00 -2.65
CA LEU A 38 1.03 -12.95 -3.66
C LEU A 38 0.00 -13.35 -4.73
N ALA A 39 0.02 -14.61 -5.16
CA ALA A 39 -0.96 -15.17 -6.08
C ALA A 39 -2.36 -15.25 -5.45
N ALA A 40 -2.46 -15.72 -4.19
CA ALA A 40 -3.73 -15.78 -3.46
C ALA A 40 -4.34 -14.39 -3.18
N GLU A 41 -3.49 -13.37 -3.02
CA GLU A 41 -3.89 -11.98 -2.78
C GLU A 41 -3.92 -11.12 -4.05
N ALA A 42 -3.85 -11.74 -5.24
CA ALA A 42 -3.92 -11.04 -6.51
C ALA A 42 -5.24 -10.27 -6.66
N VAL A 43 -5.12 -9.02 -7.12
CA VAL A 43 -6.24 -8.18 -7.52
C VAL A 43 -6.01 -7.84 -8.99
N ASP A 44 -7.01 -8.07 -9.83
CA ASP A 44 -6.95 -7.61 -11.21
C ASP A 44 -7.06 -6.08 -11.21
N THR A 45 -5.93 -5.41 -11.47
CA THR A 45 -5.86 -3.95 -11.57
C THR A 45 -5.91 -3.45 -13.01
N SER A 46 -6.24 -4.32 -13.97
CA SER A 46 -6.30 -3.95 -15.38
C SER A 46 -7.50 -3.04 -15.68
N ALA A 47 -7.44 -2.30 -16.79
CA ALA A 47 -8.56 -1.49 -17.25
C ALA A 47 -9.82 -2.32 -17.59
N ALA A 48 -9.65 -3.63 -17.84
CA ALA A 48 -10.73 -4.57 -18.11
C ALA A 48 -11.28 -5.24 -16.83
N ALA A 49 -10.69 -4.97 -15.66
CA ALA A 49 -11.11 -5.59 -14.41
C ALA A 49 -12.60 -5.32 -14.14
N PRO A 50 -13.39 -6.33 -13.71
CA PRO A 50 -14.82 -6.16 -13.48
C PRO A 50 -15.18 -5.03 -12.51
N VAL A 51 -14.28 -4.74 -11.55
CA VAL A 51 -14.42 -3.63 -10.59
C VAL A 51 -14.54 -2.27 -11.27
N MET A 52 -14.01 -2.11 -12.49
CA MET A 52 -14.14 -0.88 -13.28
C MET A 52 -15.59 -0.58 -13.69
N GLY A 53 -16.46 -1.59 -13.68
CA GLY A 53 -17.91 -1.44 -13.88
C GLY A 53 -18.60 -0.57 -12.83
N VAL A 54 -18.02 -0.45 -11.63
CA VAL A 54 -18.50 0.43 -10.54
C VAL A 54 -18.66 1.86 -11.03
N ARG A 55 -17.70 2.36 -11.83
CA ARG A 55 -17.73 3.74 -12.34
C ARG A 55 -18.99 4.01 -13.15
N ALA A 56 -19.39 3.06 -14.01
CA ALA A 56 -20.59 3.19 -14.82
C ALA A 56 -21.87 3.27 -13.96
N ARG A 57 -21.88 2.64 -12.78
CA ARG A 57 -23.00 2.68 -11.86
C ARG A 57 -23.10 4.01 -11.08
N LEU A 58 -21.96 4.56 -10.66
CA LEU A 58 -21.93 5.79 -9.86
C LEU A 58 -22.00 7.07 -10.73
N LEU A 59 -21.45 7.04 -11.95
CA LEU A 59 -21.28 8.24 -12.76
C LEU A 59 -22.58 9.01 -13.06
N PRO A 60 -23.74 8.39 -13.37
CA PRO A 60 -24.98 9.14 -13.58
C PRO A 60 -25.42 9.91 -12.34
N LEU A 61 -25.33 9.28 -11.16
CA LEU A 61 -25.68 9.89 -9.88
C LEU A 61 -24.76 11.09 -9.58
N LEU A 62 -23.45 10.90 -9.74
CA LEU A 62 -22.45 11.94 -9.49
C LEU A 62 -22.59 13.11 -10.46
N ARG A 63 -22.83 12.85 -11.75
CA ARG A 63 -23.06 13.91 -12.75
C ARG A 63 -24.35 14.67 -12.50
N ASN A 64 -25.42 14.01 -12.09
CA ASN A 64 -26.66 14.69 -11.74
C ASN A 64 -26.48 15.63 -10.54
N CYS A 65 -25.64 15.26 -9.56
CA CYS A 65 -25.39 16.07 -8.37
C CYS A 65 -24.39 17.21 -8.59
N LEU A 66 -23.31 16.95 -9.34
CA LEU A 66 -22.18 17.88 -9.48
C LEU A 66 -22.19 18.65 -10.81
N ALA A 67 -23.03 18.23 -11.76
CA ALA A 67 -23.19 18.84 -13.08
C ALA A 67 -21.84 19.04 -13.80
N ASP A 68 -21.64 20.24 -14.34
CA ASP A 68 -20.44 20.69 -15.04
C ASP A 68 -19.20 20.84 -14.15
N ARG A 69 -19.36 20.82 -12.82
CA ARG A 69 -18.25 20.91 -11.88
C ARG A 69 -17.45 19.62 -11.78
N LEU A 70 -18.04 18.47 -12.12
CA LEU A 70 -17.33 17.18 -12.11
C LEU A 70 -16.50 17.04 -13.39
N LEU A 71 -15.18 17.24 -13.26
CA LEU A 71 -14.25 17.16 -14.37
C LEU A 71 -13.92 15.71 -14.74
N ALA A 72 -13.65 14.87 -13.74
CA ALA A 72 -13.27 13.48 -13.97
C ALA A 72 -13.64 12.56 -12.80
N VAL A 73 -13.73 11.25 -13.10
CA VAL A 73 -13.87 10.17 -12.12
C VAL A 73 -12.83 9.10 -12.44
N GLU A 74 -11.77 9.07 -11.63
CA GLU A 74 -10.56 8.32 -11.95
C GLU A 74 -10.19 7.36 -10.82
N PRO A 75 -9.82 6.11 -11.14
CA PRO A 75 -9.19 5.22 -10.18
C PRO A 75 -7.93 5.85 -9.59
N THR A 76 -7.66 5.59 -8.32
CA THR A 76 -6.43 6.03 -7.67
C THR A 76 -5.94 5.02 -6.61
N GLY A 77 -5.06 5.45 -5.72
CA GLY A 77 -4.66 4.71 -4.53
C GLY A 77 -3.96 3.39 -4.84
N ALA A 78 -4.22 2.38 -4.03
CA ALA A 78 -3.52 1.09 -4.10
C ALA A 78 -3.75 0.37 -5.44
N PHE A 79 -4.91 0.57 -6.06
CA PHE A 79 -5.27 -0.03 -7.33
C PHE A 79 -4.35 0.45 -8.45
N VAL A 80 -4.22 1.77 -8.62
CA VAL A 80 -3.35 2.37 -9.67
C VAL A 80 -1.86 2.14 -9.39
N LYS A 81 -1.47 2.15 -8.11
CA LYS A 81 -0.10 1.82 -7.69
C LYS A 81 0.28 0.36 -7.99
N GLY A 82 -0.69 -0.54 -8.15
CA GLY A 82 -0.44 -1.99 -8.26
C GLY A 82 -0.10 -2.64 -6.91
N THR A 83 -0.42 -1.97 -5.80
CA THR A 83 -0.12 -2.43 -4.43
C THR A 83 -1.37 -2.96 -3.72
N ALA A 84 -2.49 -3.12 -4.44
CA ALA A 84 -3.71 -3.69 -3.89
C ALA A 84 -3.52 -5.17 -3.51
N ILE A 85 -4.14 -5.56 -2.41
CA ILE A 85 -4.24 -6.95 -1.97
C ILE A 85 -5.71 -7.26 -1.70
N ARG A 86 -6.15 -8.46 -2.08
CA ARG A 86 -7.55 -8.88 -1.99
C ARG A 86 -8.14 -8.69 -0.58
N SER A 87 -7.38 -8.99 0.46
CA SER A 87 -7.80 -8.89 1.87
C SER A 87 -8.09 -7.48 2.37
N CYS A 88 -7.71 -6.44 1.63
CA CYS A 88 -8.06 -5.05 1.97
C CYS A 88 -8.34 -4.18 0.74
N ALA A 89 -8.70 -4.81 -0.39
CA ALA A 89 -8.95 -4.10 -1.64
C ALA A 89 -10.21 -3.24 -1.53
N HIS A 90 -10.03 -1.94 -1.70
CA HIS A 90 -11.06 -0.97 -2.03
C HIS A 90 -10.65 -0.29 -3.34
N LEU A 91 -11.63 0.03 -4.17
CA LEU A 91 -11.41 0.89 -5.34
C LEU A 91 -11.53 2.34 -4.90
N ASP A 92 -10.41 3.05 -4.86
CA ASP A 92 -10.40 4.49 -4.67
C ASP A 92 -10.80 5.18 -5.99
N LEU A 93 -11.87 5.97 -5.97
CA LEU A 93 -12.31 6.82 -7.09
C LEU A 93 -12.17 8.29 -6.71
N LEU A 94 -11.15 8.94 -7.25
CA LEU A 94 -10.99 10.39 -7.17
C LEU A 94 -12.06 11.07 -8.02
N LEU A 95 -12.86 11.91 -7.39
CA LEU A 95 -13.75 12.84 -8.09
C LEU A 95 -13.01 14.17 -8.23
N SER A 96 -12.47 14.40 -9.42
CA SER A 96 -11.76 15.65 -9.75
C SER A 96 -12.80 16.72 -10.06
N ILE A 97 -12.91 17.71 -9.18
CA ILE A 97 -13.92 18.77 -9.26
C ILE A 97 -13.24 20.09 -9.59
N ALA A 98 -13.90 20.91 -10.41
CA ALA A 98 -13.37 22.19 -10.88
C ALA A 98 -12.99 23.14 -9.71
N PRO A 99 -11.89 23.91 -9.85
CA PRO A 99 -11.54 24.95 -8.89
C PRO A 99 -12.61 26.05 -8.87
N GLY A 100 -12.81 26.72 -7.74
CA GLY A 100 -13.63 27.93 -7.68
C GLY A 100 -14.44 28.08 -6.39
N VAL A 101 -15.21 29.17 -6.35
CA VAL A 101 -16.08 29.52 -5.23
C VAL A 101 -17.32 28.63 -5.28
N GLY A 102 -17.46 27.78 -4.27
CA GLY A 102 -18.60 26.92 -4.06
C GLY A 102 -18.61 26.48 -2.61
N GLN A 103 -19.33 25.41 -2.32
CA GLN A 103 -19.31 24.80 -1.00
C GLN A 103 -17.90 24.35 -0.61
N SER A 104 -17.56 24.48 0.67
CA SER A 104 -16.35 23.94 1.28
C SER A 104 -16.19 22.44 1.01
N LEU A 105 -14.96 21.91 1.11
CA LEU A 105 -14.74 20.47 0.95
C LEU A 105 -15.50 19.64 2.00
N ARG A 106 -15.73 20.17 3.19
CA ARG A 106 -16.60 19.53 4.20
C ARG A 106 -18.02 19.43 3.68
N GLU A 107 -18.61 20.54 3.24
CA GLU A 107 -19.99 20.55 2.73
C GLU A 107 -20.14 19.67 1.49
N LEU A 108 -19.14 19.63 0.61
CA LEU A 108 -19.11 18.69 -0.52
C LEU A 108 -19.09 17.23 -0.06
N HIS A 109 -18.32 16.93 0.97
CA HIS A 109 -18.22 15.59 1.55
C HIS A 109 -19.51 15.18 2.30
N ASP A 110 -20.22 16.13 2.90
CA ASP A 110 -21.55 15.92 3.50
C ASP A 110 -22.65 15.77 2.44
N LEU A 111 -22.59 16.55 1.37
CA LEU A 111 -23.48 16.45 0.22
C LEU A 111 -23.38 15.07 -0.43
N LEU A 112 -22.16 14.61 -0.76
CA LEU A 112 -21.96 13.33 -1.42
C LEU A 112 -22.33 12.15 -0.52
N PHE A 113 -22.13 12.27 0.79
CA PHE A 113 -22.57 11.25 1.74
C PHE A 113 -24.09 11.12 1.72
N SER A 114 -24.79 12.26 1.81
CA SER A 114 -26.24 12.33 1.78
C SER A 114 -26.80 11.82 0.45
N LEU A 115 -26.16 12.18 -0.67
CA LEU A 115 -26.51 11.70 -2.01
C LEU A 115 -26.44 10.17 -2.10
N LEU A 116 -25.33 9.58 -1.65
CA LEU A 116 -25.14 8.13 -1.68
C LEU A 116 -26.14 7.42 -0.76
N TYR A 117 -26.38 7.96 0.43
CA TYR A 117 -27.39 7.43 1.36
C TYR A 117 -28.80 7.47 0.75
N ALA A 118 -29.22 8.62 0.23
CA ALA A 118 -30.53 8.80 -0.42
C ALA A 118 -30.71 7.93 -1.66
N SER A 119 -29.60 7.53 -2.31
CA SER A 119 -29.61 6.63 -3.47
C SER A 119 -29.65 5.14 -3.09
N GLY A 120 -29.86 4.82 -1.82
CA GLY A 120 -30.01 3.44 -1.32
C GLY A 120 -28.70 2.72 -1.00
N TYR A 121 -27.57 3.43 -0.95
CA TYR A 121 -26.32 2.87 -0.43
C TYR A 121 -26.26 3.02 1.10
N SER A 122 -25.34 2.27 1.72
CA SER A 122 -25.01 2.43 3.15
C SER A 122 -23.60 3.03 3.29
N PRO A 123 -23.44 4.35 3.01
CA PRO A 123 -22.13 4.99 3.07
C PRO A 123 -21.59 5.09 4.49
N TRP A 124 -20.27 5.09 4.62
CA TRP A 124 -19.57 5.47 5.84
C TRP A 124 -18.29 6.25 5.49
N ARG A 125 -17.76 7.01 6.44
CA ARG A 125 -16.57 7.86 6.22
C ARG A 125 -15.30 7.07 6.48
N HIS A 126 -14.40 7.01 5.49
CA HIS A 126 -13.14 6.27 5.56
C HIS A 126 -11.99 7.14 5.04
N GLY A 127 -11.07 7.53 5.92
CA GLY A 127 -9.98 8.44 5.54
C GLY A 127 -10.51 9.76 5.00
N ALA A 128 -10.11 10.11 3.77
CA ALA A 128 -10.59 11.29 3.04
C ALA A 128 -11.86 11.04 2.20
N GLY A 129 -12.35 9.80 2.19
CA GLY A 129 -13.40 9.35 1.29
C GLY A 129 -14.68 8.91 1.98
N ILE A 130 -15.64 8.58 1.12
CA ILE A 130 -16.92 8.01 1.48
C ILE A 130 -16.97 6.60 0.90
N ASN A 131 -16.87 5.61 1.78
CA ASN A 131 -16.88 4.22 1.38
C ASN A 131 -18.33 3.77 1.14
N VAL A 132 -18.55 3.06 0.03
CA VAL A 132 -19.82 2.41 -0.31
C VAL A 132 -19.59 1.02 -0.89
N ARG A 133 -20.61 0.16 -0.81
CA ARG A 133 -20.64 -1.09 -1.57
C ARG A 133 -21.40 -0.92 -2.88
N VAL A 134 -20.73 -1.21 -4.00
CA VAL A 134 -21.30 -1.12 -5.35
C VAL A 134 -21.00 -2.41 -6.10
N GLN A 135 -22.05 -3.12 -6.54
CA GLN A 135 -21.90 -4.40 -7.26
C GLN A 135 -21.02 -5.43 -6.53
N GLY A 136 -21.07 -5.45 -5.19
CA GLY A 136 -20.25 -6.33 -4.34
C GLY A 136 -18.85 -5.83 -4.03
N TYR A 137 -18.39 -4.76 -4.67
CA TYR A 137 -17.08 -4.14 -4.41
C TYR A 137 -17.17 -3.05 -3.35
N SER A 138 -16.12 -2.91 -2.53
CA SER A 138 -15.92 -1.76 -1.64
C SER A 138 -15.22 -0.64 -2.42
N VAL A 139 -15.78 0.56 -2.35
CA VAL A 139 -15.38 1.70 -3.19
C VAL A 139 -15.29 2.94 -2.31
N ASP A 140 -14.14 3.61 -2.31
CA ASP A 140 -13.97 4.90 -1.67
C ASP A 140 -14.15 6.01 -2.69
N VAL A 141 -15.23 6.79 -2.54
CA VAL A 141 -15.46 8.00 -3.33
C VAL A 141 -14.71 9.15 -2.67
N LEU A 142 -13.70 9.68 -3.34
CA LEU A 142 -12.78 10.69 -2.83
C LEU A 142 -13.06 12.05 -3.50
N PRO A 143 -13.88 12.93 -2.90
CA PRO A 143 -14.09 14.26 -3.45
C PRO A 143 -12.84 15.13 -3.30
N GLY A 144 -12.38 15.71 -4.40
CA GLY A 144 -11.28 16.66 -4.40
C GLY A 144 -11.47 17.81 -5.35
N TYR A 145 -11.24 19.03 -4.87
CA TYR A 145 -11.10 20.18 -5.76
C TYR A 145 -9.71 20.18 -6.37
N ARG A 146 -9.63 20.35 -7.69
CA ARG A 146 -8.38 20.75 -8.32
C ARG A 146 -7.97 22.13 -7.81
N GLU A 147 -6.68 22.36 -7.59
CA GLU A 147 -6.19 23.70 -7.25
C GLU A 147 -6.37 24.68 -8.41
N ARG A 148 -6.15 24.20 -9.64
CA ARG A 148 -6.34 24.93 -10.90
C ARG A 148 -6.79 23.96 -11.99
N LEU A 149 -7.45 24.46 -13.02
CA LEU A 149 -8.00 23.63 -14.10
C LEU A 149 -6.92 22.81 -14.83
N ASP A 150 -5.70 23.33 -14.91
CA ASP A 150 -4.54 22.75 -15.58
C ASP A 150 -3.63 21.94 -14.64
N SER A 151 -4.02 21.74 -13.39
CA SER A 151 -3.19 21.10 -12.36
C SER A 151 -3.70 19.71 -11.98
N GLU A 152 -2.77 18.80 -11.68
CA GLU A 152 -3.05 17.49 -11.07
C GLU A 152 -3.08 17.54 -9.52
N GLU A 153 -2.88 18.73 -8.95
CA GLU A 153 -2.93 18.96 -7.51
C GLU A 153 -4.38 19.08 -7.04
N HIS A 154 -4.70 18.37 -5.97
CA HIS A 154 -6.03 18.32 -5.38
C HIS A 154 -6.00 18.71 -3.91
N GLN A 155 -7.09 19.32 -3.46
CA GLN A 155 -7.39 19.49 -2.05
C GLN A 155 -8.46 18.48 -1.64
N LEU A 156 -8.18 17.71 -0.59
CA LEU A 156 -9.09 16.73 0.00
C LEU A 156 -9.43 17.10 1.43
N TYR A 157 -10.61 16.72 1.90
CA TYR A 157 -11.02 16.91 3.30
C TYR A 157 -10.84 15.63 4.11
N LEU A 158 -10.23 15.76 5.29
CA LEU A 158 -10.05 14.68 6.26
C LEU A 158 -11.08 14.82 7.40
N PRO A 159 -12.25 14.17 7.32
CA PRO A 159 -13.30 14.27 8.32
C PRO A 159 -12.86 13.92 9.75
N GLY A 160 -11.96 12.94 9.92
CA GLY A 160 -11.50 12.51 11.24
C GLY A 160 -10.62 13.52 11.98
N ARG A 161 -10.04 14.49 11.27
CA ARG A 161 -9.20 15.56 11.83
C ARG A 161 -9.76 16.95 11.63
N ASP A 162 -10.81 17.04 10.83
CA ASP A 162 -11.41 18.30 10.40
C ASP A 162 -10.41 19.27 9.75
N VAL A 163 -9.68 18.78 8.75
CA VAL A 163 -8.67 19.57 8.02
C VAL A 163 -8.74 19.32 6.53
N VAL A 164 -8.32 20.32 5.75
CA VAL A 164 -8.09 20.19 4.31
C VAL A 164 -6.60 19.93 4.08
N VAL A 165 -6.30 18.95 3.24
CA VAL A 165 -4.93 18.60 2.84
C VAL A 165 -4.76 18.72 1.34
N ARG A 166 -3.61 19.23 0.92
CA ARG A 166 -3.19 19.22 -0.48
C ARG A 166 -2.46 17.91 -0.78
N THR A 167 -2.76 17.32 -1.94
CA THR A 167 -2.21 16.04 -2.39
C THR A 167 -2.09 15.98 -3.91
N ASN A 168 -1.29 15.04 -4.40
CA ASN A 168 -1.21 14.69 -5.81
C ASN A 168 -1.17 13.16 -5.96
N PRO A 169 -2.32 12.50 -6.16
CA PRO A 169 -2.38 11.05 -6.22
C PRO A 169 -1.62 10.45 -7.41
N ALA A 170 -1.49 11.20 -8.51
CA ALA A 170 -0.67 10.79 -9.65
C ALA A 170 0.82 10.76 -9.29
N ARG A 171 1.32 11.77 -8.56
CA ARG A 171 2.71 11.82 -8.07
C ARG A 171 3.00 10.72 -7.06
N HIS A 172 2.06 10.42 -6.15
CA HIS A 172 2.16 9.23 -5.28
C HIS A 172 2.30 7.95 -6.09
N SER A 173 1.46 7.78 -7.11
CA SER A 173 1.45 6.59 -7.95
C SER A 173 2.76 6.44 -8.71
N ALA A 174 3.25 7.52 -9.31
CA ALA A 174 4.53 7.53 -10.02
C ALA A 174 5.70 7.18 -9.09
N HIS A 175 5.77 7.78 -7.89
CA HIS A 175 6.82 7.53 -6.92
C HIS A 175 6.84 6.07 -6.43
N VAL A 176 5.69 5.51 -6.10
CA VAL A 176 5.60 4.12 -5.62
C VAL A 176 5.93 3.12 -6.73
N ARG A 177 5.44 3.35 -7.95
CA ARG A 177 5.68 2.45 -9.08
C ARG A 177 7.13 2.47 -9.53
N SER A 178 7.77 3.64 -9.57
CA SER A 178 9.17 3.75 -10.02
C SER A 178 10.16 3.08 -9.06
N ALA A 179 9.79 2.90 -7.79
CA ALA A 179 10.61 2.17 -6.83
C ALA A 179 10.66 0.65 -7.09
N ASN A 180 9.73 0.10 -7.88
CA ASN A 180 9.68 -1.30 -8.27
C ASN A 180 9.74 -2.31 -7.10
N ARG A 181 8.96 -2.04 -6.03
CA ARG A 181 8.85 -2.88 -4.81
C ARG A 181 7.45 -3.43 -4.57
N LEU A 182 6.76 -3.82 -5.65
CA LEU A 182 5.33 -4.16 -5.58
C LEU A 182 5.08 -5.42 -4.72
N ASP A 183 5.90 -6.44 -4.88
CA ASP A 183 5.74 -7.72 -4.18
C ASP A 183 6.02 -7.57 -2.68
N GLU A 184 7.11 -6.89 -2.31
CA GLU A 184 7.40 -6.56 -0.91
C GLU A 184 6.29 -5.72 -0.30
N THR A 185 5.79 -4.72 -1.04
CA THR A 185 4.70 -3.87 -0.59
C THR A 185 3.42 -4.67 -0.33
N ARG A 186 3.06 -5.59 -1.23
CA ARG A 186 1.86 -6.42 -1.06
C ARG A 186 2.00 -7.37 0.12
N ILE A 187 3.15 -8.02 0.30
CA ILE A 187 3.41 -8.87 1.48
C ILE A 187 3.35 -8.06 2.79
N LEU A 188 3.99 -6.90 2.84
CA LEU A 188 4.04 -6.09 4.06
C LEU A 188 2.70 -5.43 4.38
N LYS A 189 1.87 -5.11 3.37
CA LYS A 189 0.47 -4.70 3.58
C LYS A 189 -0.36 -5.83 4.17
N LEU A 190 -0.18 -7.06 3.68
CA LEU A 190 -0.86 -8.24 4.23
C LEU A 190 -0.44 -8.49 5.68
N TRP A 191 0.86 -8.47 5.96
CA TRP A 191 1.41 -8.54 7.31
C TRP A 191 0.81 -7.45 8.22
N SER A 192 0.91 -6.19 7.82
CA SER A 192 0.37 -5.05 8.58
C SER A 192 -1.12 -5.23 8.91
N LYS A 193 -1.92 -5.69 7.93
CA LYS A 193 -3.35 -5.98 8.11
C LYS A 193 -3.61 -7.11 9.09
N GLN A 194 -2.88 -8.23 8.98
CA GLN A 194 -3.05 -9.41 9.84
C GLN A 194 -2.70 -9.11 11.30
N HIS A 195 -1.69 -8.25 11.52
CA HIS A 195 -1.27 -7.79 12.84
C HIS A 195 -2.03 -6.55 13.31
N ARG A 196 -3.04 -6.09 12.56
CA ARG A 196 -3.90 -4.94 12.90
C ARG A 196 -3.12 -3.66 13.21
N LEU A 197 -2.04 -3.42 12.48
CA LEU A 197 -1.25 -2.22 12.64
C LEU A 197 -1.99 -1.03 12.03
N ASP A 198 -2.13 0.04 12.82
CA ASP A 198 -2.69 1.31 12.36
C ASP A 198 -1.63 2.13 11.60
N LEU A 199 -1.12 1.55 10.51
CA LEU A 199 -0.09 2.12 9.67
C LEU A 199 -0.68 2.47 8.29
N PRO A 200 -0.83 3.77 7.94
CA PRO A 200 -1.36 4.19 6.65
C PRO A 200 -0.57 3.60 5.47
N SER A 201 -1.29 3.21 4.40
CA SER A 201 -0.68 2.53 3.24
C SER A 201 0.46 3.34 2.60
N LEU A 202 0.27 4.64 2.39
CA LEU A 202 1.33 5.50 1.83
C LEU A 202 2.56 5.54 2.76
N TYR A 203 2.36 5.57 4.07
CA TYR A 203 3.47 5.58 5.01
C TYR A 203 4.28 4.27 4.92
N LEU A 204 3.59 3.12 4.92
CA LEU A 204 4.25 1.82 4.72
C LEU A 204 4.99 1.75 3.38
N GLU A 205 4.39 2.22 2.28
CA GLU A 205 5.03 2.29 0.97
C GLU A 205 6.34 3.09 1.02
N LEU A 206 6.34 4.29 1.62
CA LEU A 206 7.55 5.12 1.75
C LEU A 206 8.63 4.46 2.63
N VAL A 207 8.23 3.76 3.69
CA VAL A 207 9.16 3.02 4.55
C VAL A 207 9.87 1.92 3.77
N ILE A 208 9.13 1.16 2.96
CA ILE A 208 9.68 0.10 2.11
C ILE A 208 10.68 0.67 1.11
N ILE A 209 10.31 1.75 0.41
CA ILE A 209 11.17 2.41 -0.56
C ILE A 209 12.48 2.83 0.10
N ARG A 210 12.40 3.47 1.28
CA ARG A 210 13.59 3.92 2.01
C ARG A 210 14.45 2.75 2.50
N ALA A 211 13.84 1.73 3.09
CA ALA A 211 14.56 0.59 3.64
C ALA A 211 15.34 -0.19 2.56
N LEU A 212 14.79 -0.26 1.34
CA LEU A 212 15.36 -1.02 0.22
C LEU A 212 16.17 -0.16 -0.76
N ALA A 213 16.33 1.15 -0.52
CA ALA A 213 17.02 2.04 -1.44
C ALA A 213 18.50 1.69 -1.65
N ALA A 214 19.19 1.23 -0.59
CA ALA A 214 20.62 0.88 -0.62
C ALA A 214 20.89 -0.62 -0.44
N ARG A 215 19.89 -1.40 -0.02
CA ARG A 215 20.02 -2.82 0.30
C ARG A 215 18.82 -3.55 -0.26
N SER A 216 18.97 -4.16 -1.43
CA SER A 216 17.97 -5.05 -1.99
C SER A 216 18.57 -6.36 -2.50
N SER A 217 17.78 -7.39 -2.41
CA SER A 217 18.00 -8.76 -2.83
C SER A 217 17.09 -9.09 -4.02
N PRO A 218 17.47 -10.06 -4.88
CA PRO A 218 16.54 -10.63 -5.86
C PRO A 218 15.40 -11.44 -5.23
N TYR A 219 15.50 -11.80 -3.94
CA TYR A 219 14.48 -12.56 -3.21
C TYR A 219 13.57 -11.63 -2.41
N VAL A 220 12.25 -11.77 -2.60
CA VAL A 220 11.21 -11.02 -1.89
C VAL A 220 11.31 -11.29 -0.38
N SER A 221 11.56 -12.54 0.01
CA SER A 221 11.70 -12.93 1.43
C SER A 221 12.83 -12.15 2.14
N ALA A 222 14.00 -12.04 1.51
CA ALA A 222 15.13 -11.29 2.06
C ALA A 222 14.85 -9.78 2.13
N ASN A 223 14.16 -9.22 1.12
CA ASN A 223 13.76 -7.82 1.14
C ASN A 223 12.74 -7.52 2.24
N VAL A 224 11.74 -8.38 2.41
CA VAL A 224 10.75 -8.24 3.49
C VAL A 224 11.43 -8.30 4.86
N SER A 225 12.38 -9.21 5.07
CA SER A 225 13.19 -9.23 6.30
C SER A 225 13.97 -7.93 6.50
N THR A 226 14.58 -7.38 5.44
CA THR A 226 15.29 -6.10 5.48
C THR A 226 14.37 -4.94 5.90
N VAL A 227 13.13 -4.92 5.41
CA VAL A 227 12.15 -3.91 5.84
C VAL A 227 11.72 -4.12 7.29
N LEU A 228 11.51 -5.37 7.72
CA LEU A 228 11.18 -5.66 9.13
C LEU A 228 12.33 -5.24 10.07
N GLU A 229 13.59 -5.40 9.67
CA GLU A 229 14.75 -4.89 10.41
C GLU A 229 14.70 -3.36 10.51
N TYR A 230 14.43 -2.67 9.39
CA TYR A 230 14.28 -1.22 9.38
C TYR A 230 13.13 -0.76 10.30
N LEU A 231 11.99 -1.45 10.26
CA LEU A 231 10.84 -1.21 11.13
C LEU A 231 11.19 -1.40 12.63
N ARG A 232 12.01 -2.39 12.95
CA ARG A 232 12.49 -2.66 14.31
C ARG A 232 13.46 -1.59 14.81
N ASP A 233 14.41 -1.17 13.98
CA ASP A 233 15.61 -0.46 14.43
C ASP A 233 15.58 1.05 14.20
N ALA A 234 15.04 1.50 13.05
CA ALA A 234 15.18 2.89 12.60
C ALA A 234 13.84 3.62 12.47
N PHE A 235 12.74 2.91 12.22
CA PHE A 235 11.45 3.49 11.88
C PHE A 235 10.92 4.50 12.90
N ALA A 236 11.05 4.23 14.19
CA ALA A 236 10.51 5.09 15.25
C ALA A 236 11.08 6.52 15.23
N HIS A 237 12.31 6.68 14.72
CA HIS A 237 13.03 7.96 14.68
C HIS A 237 13.14 8.55 13.28
N ALA A 238 12.75 7.80 12.26
CA ALA A 238 12.85 8.24 10.87
C ALA A 238 11.70 9.18 10.49
N GLN A 239 12.04 10.33 9.90
CA GLN A 239 11.07 11.30 9.38
C GLN A 239 10.71 10.98 7.93
N PHE A 240 9.43 10.97 7.60
CA PHE A 240 8.94 10.74 6.23
C PHE A 240 8.06 11.89 5.80
N VAL A 241 8.41 12.46 4.65
CA VAL A 241 7.69 13.56 4.02
C VAL A 241 6.94 13.01 2.82
N ASP A 242 5.75 13.55 2.57
CA ASP A 242 4.93 13.19 1.43
C ASP A 242 5.64 13.63 0.13
N PRO A 243 5.92 12.70 -0.80
CA PRO A 243 6.57 13.05 -2.06
C PRO A 243 5.70 13.96 -2.93
N ALA A 244 4.39 14.08 -2.70
CA ALA A 244 3.51 14.98 -3.42
C ALA A 244 3.46 16.40 -2.84
N ASN A 245 3.75 16.55 -1.54
CA ASN A 245 3.63 17.82 -0.84
C ASN A 245 4.57 17.85 0.37
N GLU A 246 5.67 18.59 0.26
CA GLU A 246 6.70 18.61 1.30
C GLU A 246 6.23 19.19 2.64
N GLY A 247 5.13 19.94 2.65
CA GLY A 247 4.48 20.42 3.88
C GLY A 247 3.78 19.31 4.68
N ASN A 248 3.51 18.15 4.07
CA ASN A 248 2.88 17.01 4.73
C ASN A 248 3.94 16.05 5.27
N VAL A 249 4.16 16.07 6.60
CA VAL A 249 5.03 15.09 7.27
C VAL A 249 4.22 13.81 7.56
N VAL A 250 4.32 12.82 6.66
CA VAL A 250 3.62 11.52 6.75
C VAL A 250 3.96 10.79 8.05
N SER A 251 5.17 10.95 8.58
CA SER A 251 5.57 10.33 9.85
C SER A 251 4.84 10.86 11.08
N ASP A 252 4.12 11.99 10.97
CA ASP A 252 3.34 12.58 12.07
C ASP A 252 1.91 12.02 12.13
N LEU A 253 1.57 11.12 11.21
CA LEU A 253 0.30 10.38 11.25
C LEU A 253 0.26 9.35 12.38
N LEU A 254 1.43 8.90 12.87
CA LEU A 254 1.53 7.98 14.00
C LEU A 254 2.13 8.67 15.21
N THR A 255 1.51 8.43 16.36
CA THR A 255 2.07 8.75 17.67
C THR A 255 3.35 7.92 17.94
N PRO A 256 4.22 8.37 18.86
CA PRO A 256 5.36 7.57 19.29
C PRO A 256 4.98 6.18 19.82
N GLU A 257 3.81 6.03 20.45
CA GLU A 257 3.27 4.75 20.91
C GLU A 257 2.95 3.82 19.74
N GLN A 258 2.20 4.31 18.75
CA GLN A 258 1.89 3.52 17.55
C GLN A 258 3.16 3.09 16.81
N LYS A 259 4.18 3.96 16.73
CA LYS A 259 5.49 3.59 16.14
C LYS A 259 6.19 2.48 16.93
N ARG A 260 6.13 2.53 18.28
CA ARG A 260 6.69 1.48 19.15
C ARG A 260 5.97 0.15 18.98
N VAL A 261 4.64 0.16 18.81
CA VAL A 261 3.86 -1.06 18.49
C VAL A 261 4.32 -1.67 17.17
N VAL A 262 4.47 -0.88 16.10
CA VAL A 262 4.98 -1.38 14.80
C VAL A 262 6.37 -2.01 14.94
N ALA A 263 7.29 -1.33 15.63
CA ALA A 263 8.65 -1.84 15.84
C ALA A 263 8.68 -3.13 16.67
N ALA A 264 7.83 -3.24 17.69
CA ALA A 264 7.69 -4.44 18.50
C ALA A 264 7.14 -5.62 17.69
N THR A 265 6.11 -5.39 16.88
CA THR A 265 5.54 -6.42 15.98
C THR A 265 6.58 -6.89 14.96
N ALA A 266 7.39 -5.97 14.40
CA ALA A 266 8.47 -6.32 13.48
C ALA A 266 9.55 -7.18 14.18
N ARG A 267 9.90 -6.87 15.44
CA ARG A 267 10.81 -7.71 16.24
C ARG A 267 10.29 -9.12 16.43
N VAL A 268 8.99 -9.28 16.74
CA VAL A 268 8.36 -10.61 16.88
C VAL A 268 8.38 -11.36 15.56
N ALA A 269 8.10 -10.69 14.45
CA ALA A 269 8.16 -11.30 13.12
C ALA A 269 9.58 -11.81 12.78
N LEU A 270 10.62 -11.02 13.05
CA LEU A 270 12.01 -11.42 12.80
C LEU A 270 12.48 -12.59 13.69
N ALA A 271 11.88 -12.76 14.87
CA ALA A 271 12.18 -13.89 15.76
C ALA A 271 11.40 -15.16 15.39
N ALA A 272 10.47 -15.10 14.44
CA ALA A 272 9.65 -16.24 14.07
C ALA A 272 10.46 -17.27 13.27
N PRO A 273 10.36 -18.57 13.59
CA PRO A 273 11.16 -19.61 12.93
C PRO A 273 10.68 -19.94 11.51
N ARG A 274 9.49 -19.47 11.11
CA ARG A 274 8.85 -19.81 9.82
C ARG A 274 8.01 -18.65 9.31
N TRP A 275 8.00 -18.44 7.99
CA TRP A 275 7.22 -17.39 7.34
C TRP A 275 5.71 -17.41 7.60
N ARG A 276 5.11 -18.60 7.73
CA ARG A 276 3.69 -18.74 8.10
C ARG A 276 3.33 -18.17 9.48
N ALA A 277 4.31 -17.94 10.35
CA ALA A 277 4.08 -17.27 11.63
C ALA A 277 4.21 -15.74 11.51
N ILE A 278 4.82 -15.25 10.42
CA ILE A 278 4.95 -13.83 10.09
C ILE A 278 3.69 -13.37 9.34
N VAL A 279 3.35 -14.04 8.24
CA VAL A 279 2.28 -13.65 7.31
C VAL A 279 1.64 -14.91 6.70
N ARG A 280 0.33 -14.88 6.42
CA ARG A 280 -0.46 -16.05 5.99
C ARG A 280 -1.37 -15.80 4.81
#